data_AF-A0A6B3IFT0-F1
#
_entry.id   AF-A0A6B3IFT0-F1
#
_cell.length_a   1.000
_cell.length_b   1.000
_cell.length_c   1.000
_cell.angle_alpha   90.00
_cell.angle_beta   90.00
_cell.angle_gamma   90.00
#
_symmetry.space_group_name_H-M   'P 1'
#
loop_
_entity.id
_entity.type
_entity.pdbx_description
1 polymer ?
#
loop_
_entity_poly.entity_id
_entity_poly.type
_entity_poly.pdbx_seq_one_letter_code
_entity_poly.pdbx_strand_id
1 'polypeptide(L)'
;ICGLSGGVDSAVAAALVQKAIGSQLTCVYVDHGLMRKGETEQVEKDFVAATGAKLKVVDAEKRFLDALAGVSDPEQKRKIIGREFIRVFEQAQLEIL
;
A
#
# COMPACT_ATOMS: atom_id res chain seq x y z
N ILE A 1 -2.06 -12.62 0.46
CA ILE A 1 -2.01 -11.14 0.55
C ILE A 1 -0.92 -10.62 -0.38
N CYS A 2 -1.11 -9.47 -1.00
CA CYS A 2 -0.11 -8.79 -1.84
C CYS A 2 -0.06 -7.29 -1.51
N GLY A 3 1.13 -6.71 -1.42
CA GLY A 3 1.29 -5.26 -1.26
C GLY A 3 1.32 -4.55 -2.61
N LEU A 4 0.43 -3.57 -2.78
CA LEU A 4 0.42 -2.65 -3.91
C LEU A 4 1.11 -1.35 -3.52
N SER A 5 2.10 -0.95 -4.32
CA SER A 5 2.83 0.31 -4.13
C SER A 5 2.43 1.41 -5.13
N GLY A 6 1.55 1.11 -6.10
CA GLY A 6 1.29 1.97 -7.25
C GLY A 6 2.33 1.84 -8.37
N GLY A 7 3.40 1.07 -8.15
CA GLY A 7 4.40 0.75 -9.18
C GLY A 7 4.02 -0.45 -10.05
N VAL A 8 4.54 -0.45 -11.29
CA VAL A 8 4.25 -1.48 -12.30
C VAL A 8 4.59 -2.90 -11.83
N ASP A 9 5.69 -3.09 -11.10
CA ASP A 9 6.12 -4.41 -10.63
C ASP A 9 5.08 -5.04 -9.71
N SER A 10 4.61 -4.27 -8.72
CA SER A 10 3.60 -4.73 -7.76
C SER A 10 2.25 -4.99 -8.45
N ALA A 11 1.87 -4.15 -9.41
CA ALA A 11 0.62 -4.29 -10.16
C ALA A 11 0.62 -5.56 -11.04
N VAL A 12 1.71 -5.81 -11.76
CA VAL A 12 1.87 -7.01 -12.60
C VAL A 12 1.90 -8.27 -11.74
N ALA A 13 2.67 -8.27 -10.64
CA ALA A 13 2.71 -9.40 -9.72
C ALA A 13 1.31 -9.70 -9.15
N ALA A 14 0.58 -8.68 -8.70
CA ALA A 14 -0.77 -8.85 -8.18
C ALA A 14 -1.75 -9.37 -9.24
N ALA A 15 -1.67 -8.89 -10.49
CA ALA A 15 -2.50 -9.38 -11.59
C ALA A 15 -2.21 -10.86 -11.94
N LEU A 16 -0.93 -11.27 -11.94
CA LEU A 16 -0.54 -12.67 -12.16
C LEU A 16 -1.07 -13.58 -11.04
N VAL A 17 -0.92 -13.17 -9.79
CA VAL A 17 -1.42 -13.92 -8.63
C VAL A 17 -2.95 -13.98 -8.65
N GLN A 18 -3.63 -12.87 -8.96
CA GLN A 18 -5.10 -12.83 -9.08
C GLN A 18 -5.58 -13.85 -10.12
N LYS A 19 -4.91 -13.93 -11.27
CA LYS A 19 -5.23 -14.92 -12.31
C LYS A 19 -5.04 -16.37 -11.84
N ALA A 20 -4.07 -16.61 -10.96
CA ALA A 20 -3.75 -17.95 -10.46
C ALA A 20 -4.68 -18.42 -9.32
N ILE A 21 -5.01 -17.55 -8.37
CA ILE A 21 -5.73 -17.94 -7.14
C ILE A 21 -7.10 -17.26 -6.95
N GLY A 22 -7.47 -16.34 -7.85
CA GLY A 22 -8.77 -15.68 -7.86
C GLY A 22 -9.09 -14.95 -6.55
N SER A 23 -10.30 -15.18 -6.03
CA SER A 23 -10.88 -14.50 -4.87
C SER A 23 -10.16 -14.72 -3.53
N GLN A 24 -9.17 -15.63 -3.50
CA GLN A 24 -8.26 -15.82 -2.37
C GLN A 24 -7.24 -14.69 -2.23
N LEU A 25 -6.94 -13.96 -3.31
CA LEU A 25 -6.06 -12.81 -3.25
C LEU A 25 -6.78 -11.60 -2.63
N THR A 26 -6.13 -11.00 -1.64
CA THR A 26 -6.43 -9.65 -1.16
C THR A 26 -5.19 -8.80 -1.29
N CYS A 27 -5.31 -7.69 -1.98
CA CYS A 27 -4.27 -6.68 -2.13
C CYS A 27 -4.43 -5.61 -1.05
N VAL A 28 -3.32 -5.10 -0.53
CA VAL A 28 -3.27 -4.02 0.44
C VAL A 28 -2.49 -2.87 -0.17
N TYR A 29 -3.09 -1.69 -0.14
CA TYR A 29 -2.47 -0.42 -0.53
C TYR A 29 -2.41 0.48 0.70
N VAL A 30 -1.23 1.00 1.02
CA VAL A 30 -1.03 1.88 2.18
C VAL A 30 -0.84 3.30 1.67
N ASP A 31 -1.84 4.14 1.88
CA ASP A 31 -1.73 5.57 1.64
C ASP A 31 -1.04 6.22 2.84
N HIS A 32 0.25 6.47 2.70
CA HIS A 32 1.06 7.11 3.73
C HIS A 32 1.06 8.65 3.63
N GLY A 33 0.23 9.25 2.76
CA GLY A 33 0.12 10.70 2.61
C GLY A 33 1.31 11.38 1.90
N LEU A 34 2.22 10.58 1.32
CA LEU A 34 3.36 11.08 0.54
C LEU A 34 3.26 10.65 -0.93
N MET A 35 2.07 10.24 -1.36
CA MET A 35 1.76 9.80 -2.73
C MET A 35 1.58 11.01 -3.64
N ARG A 36 1.58 10.78 -4.96
CA ARG A 36 1.26 11.85 -5.91
C ARG A 36 -0.23 12.17 -5.84
N LYS A 37 -0.57 13.41 -6.16
CA LYS A 37 -1.97 13.87 -6.21
C LYS A 37 -2.80 12.96 -7.14
N GLY A 38 -3.87 12.38 -6.61
CA GLY A 38 -4.80 11.53 -7.37
C GLY A 38 -4.36 10.06 -7.51
N GLU A 39 -3.21 9.68 -6.94
CA GLU A 39 -2.65 8.34 -7.12
C GLU A 39 -3.46 7.27 -6.40
N THR A 40 -3.92 7.55 -5.17
CA THR A 40 -4.75 6.63 -4.38
C THR A 40 -6.06 6.31 -5.10
N GLU A 41 -6.77 7.34 -5.58
CA GLU A 41 -8.04 7.16 -6.30
C GLU A 41 -7.84 6.44 -7.63
N GLN A 42 -6.71 6.69 -8.29
CA GLN A 42 -6.36 6.00 -9.53
C GLN A 42 -6.09 4.51 -9.26
N VAL A 43 -5.31 4.17 -8.24
CA VAL A 43 -5.04 2.78 -7.87
C VAL A 43 -6.33 2.05 -7.50
N GLU A 44 -7.20 2.67 -6.71
CA GLU A 44 -8.46 2.05 -6.30
C GLU A 44 -9.38 1.75 -7.50
N LYS A 45 -9.51 2.69 -8.44
CA LYS A 45 -10.36 2.51 -9.62
C LYS A 45 -9.74 1.58 -10.64
N ASP A 46 -8.52 1.87 -11.09
CA ASP A 46 -7.91 1.21 -12.24
C ASP A 46 -7.53 -0.23 -11.88
N PHE A 47 -6.97 -0.46 -10.68
CA PHE A 47 -6.50 -1.80 -10.31
C PHE A 47 -7.67 -2.76 -10.06
N VAL A 48 -8.70 -2.32 -9.33
CA VAL A 48 -9.87 -3.15 -9.05
C VAL A 48 -10.65 -3.42 -10.34
N ALA A 49 -10.83 -2.40 -11.20
CA ALA A 49 -11.50 -2.59 -12.49
C ALA A 49 -10.74 -3.53 -13.43
N ALA A 50 -9.41 -3.44 -13.47
CA ALA A 50 -8.59 -4.25 -14.37
C ALA A 50 -8.42 -5.71 -13.91
N THR A 51 -8.35 -5.95 -12.60
CA THR A 51 -7.99 -7.28 -12.06
C THR A 51 -9.16 -8.00 -11.38
N GLY A 52 -10.18 -7.27 -10.91
CA GLY A 52 -11.23 -7.82 -10.04
C GLY A 52 -10.73 -8.31 -8.68
N ALA A 53 -9.49 -7.96 -8.30
CA ALA A 53 -8.93 -8.32 -7.00
C ALA A 53 -9.55 -7.50 -5.88
N LYS A 54 -9.66 -8.09 -4.68
CA LYS A 54 -10.04 -7.35 -3.47
C LYS A 54 -8.91 -6.38 -3.12
N LEU A 55 -9.24 -5.12 -2.90
CA LEU A 55 -8.30 -4.09 -2.49
C LEU A 55 -8.69 -3.52 -1.14
N LYS A 56 -7.75 -3.52 -0.19
CA LYS A 56 -7.85 -2.80 1.07
C LYS A 56 -6.94 -1.57 1.01
N VAL A 57 -7.55 -0.39 0.97
CA VAL A 57 -6.84 0.88 1.11
C VAL A 57 -6.74 1.21 2.61
N VAL A 58 -5.54 1.52 3.06
CA VAL A 58 -5.25 1.89 4.45
C VAL A 58 -4.77 3.33 4.47
N ASP A 59 -5.58 4.22 5.03
CA ASP A 59 -5.15 5.59 5.34
C ASP A 59 -4.23 5.57 6.55
N ALA A 60 -2.98 5.94 6.33
CA ALA A 60 -1.93 6.05 7.33
C ALA A 60 -1.25 7.43 7.32
N GLU A 61 -1.79 8.42 6.61
CA GLU A 61 -1.16 9.74 6.43
C GLU A 61 -0.71 10.34 7.76
N LYS A 62 -1.65 10.46 8.71
CA LYS A 62 -1.36 11.03 10.03
C LYS A 62 -0.22 10.31 10.74
N ARG A 63 -0.17 8.98 10.67
CA ARG A 63 0.87 8.17 11.33
C ARG A 63 2.25 8.45 10.75
N PHE A 64 2.37 8.56 9.43
CA PHE A 64 3.64 8.84 8.77
C PHE A 64 4.09 10.28 8.99
N LEU A 65 3.18 11.25 8.88
CA LEU A 65 3.48 12.66 9.13
C LEU A 65 3.89 12.91 10.59
N ASP A 66 3.19 12.32 11.56
CA ASP A 66 3.54 12.40 12.98
C ASP A 66 4.93 11.78 13.24
N ALA A 67 5.25 10.64 12.61
CA ALA A 67 6.54 9.98 12.77
C ALA A 67 7.72 10.74 12.11
N LEU A 68 7.43 11.59 11.11
CA LEU A 68 8.42 12.41 10.41
C LEU A 68 8.58 13.80 11.00
N ALA A 69 7.72 14.21 11.94
CA ALA A 69 7.76 15.53 12.55
C ALA A 69 9.14 15.83 13.17
N GLY A 70 9.75 16.94 12.74
CA GLY A 70 11.06 17.37 13.24
C GLY A 70 12.27 16.59 12.72
N VAL A 71 12.09 15.60 11.83
CA VAL A 71 13.19 14.81 11.27
C VAL A 71 13.75 15.48 10.01
N SER A 72 14.99 15.94 10.07
CA SER A 72 15.71 16.55 8.94
C SER A 72 16.64 15.58 8.20
N ASP A 73 17.22 14.60 8.90
CA ASP A 73 18.20 13.67 8.32
C ASP A 73 17.54 12.75 7.27
N PRO A 74 18.03 12.75 6.00
CA PRO A 74 17.41 11.97 4.93
C PRO A 74 17.38 10.45 5.18
N GLU A 75 18.43 9.90 5.75
CA GLU A 75 18.53 8.46 6.01
C GLU A 75 17.62 8.03 7.16
N GLN A 76 17.50 8.88 8.18
CA GLN A 76 16.55 8.70 9.26
C GLN A 76 15.10 8.74 8.74
N LYS A 77 14.77 9.67 7.84
CA LYS A 77 13.45 9.69 7.18
C LYS A 77 13.17 8.39 6.45
N ARG A 78 14.11 7.88 5.65
CA ARG A 78 13.96 6.59 4.93
C ARG A 78 13.71 5.43 5.89
N LYS A 79 14.49 5.34 6.97
CA LYS A 79 14.32 4.28 8.00
C LYS A 79 12.97 4.37 8.70
N ILE A 80 12.50 5.57 9.02
CA ILE A 80 11.19 5.78 9.65
C ILE A 80 10.07 5.35 8.71
N ILE A 81 10.08 5.82 7.46
CA ILE A 81 9.05 5.48 6.46
C ILE A 81 9.00 3.96 6.25
N GLY A 82 10.15 3.31 6.04
CA GLY A 82 10.19 1.85 5.85
C GLY A 82 9.66 1.07 7.05
N ARG A 83 10.01 1.48 8.27
CA ARG A 83 9.51 0.86 9.51
C ARG A 83 8.01 1.03 9.67
N GLU A 84 7.49 2.24 9.48
CA GLU A 84 6.05 2.49 9.62
C GLU A 84 5.24 1.76 8.54
N PHE A 85 5.77 1.66 7.32
CA PHE A 85 5.14 0.88 6.25
C PHE A 85 4.98 -0.59 6.63
N ILE A 86 6.03 -1.24 7.10
CA ILE A 86 5.97 -2.65 7.53
C ILE A 86 4.92 -2.82 8.63
N ARG A 87 4.92 -1.95 9.65
CA ARG A 87 3.98 -2.04 10.77
C ARG A 87 2.52 -1.84 10.35
N VAL A 88 2.26 -0.88 9.45
CA VAL A 88 0.91 -0.65 8.93
C VAL A 88 0.45 -1.83 8.08
N PHE A 89 1.35 -2.38 7.27
CA PHE A 89 1.07 -3.55 6.45
C PHE A 89 0.77 -4.80 7.29
N GLU A 90 1.56 -5.06 8.33
CA GLU A 90 1.32 -6.16 9.29
C GLU A 90 -0.04 -6.01 9.99
N GLN A 91 -0.38 -4.78 10.41
CA GLN A 91 -1.69 -4.50 11.01
C GLN A 91 -2.83 -4.76 10.00
N ALA A 92 -2.70 -4.27 8.77
CA ALA A 92 -3.69 -4.49 7.72
C ALA A 92 -3.87 -5.97 7.39
N GLN A 93 -2.77 -6.74 7.40
CA GLN A 93 -2.79 -8.19 7.22
C GLN A 93 -3.58 -8.89 8.32
N LEU A 94 -3.39 -8.52 9.59
CA LEU A 94 -4.13 -9.11 10.72
C LEU A 94 -5.63 -8.85 10.64
N GLU A 95 -6.05 -7.72 10.06
CA GLU A 95 -7.46 -7.38 9.88
C GLU A 95 -8.11 -8.09 8.67
N ILE A 96 -7.34 -8.73 7.80
CA ILE A 96 -7.83 -9.49 6.63
C ILE A 96 -7.98 -10.98 6.95
N LEU A 97 -7.17 -11.50 7.88
CA LEU A 97 -7.20 -12.88 8.36
C LEU A 97 -8.37 -13.10 9.34
#